data_AF-A0A953C0R9-F1
#
_entry.id   AF-A0A953C0R9-F1
#
_cell.length_a   1.000
_cell.length_b   1.000
_cell.length_c   1.000
_cell.angle_alpha   90.00
_cell.angle_beta   90.00
_cell.angle_gamma   90.00
#
_symmetry.space_group_name_H-M   'P 1'
#
loop_
_entity.id
_entity.type
_entity.pdbx_description
1 polymer ?
#
loop_
_entity_poly.entity_id
_entity_poly.type
_entity_poly.pdbx_seq_one_letter_code
_entity_poly.pdbx_strand_id
1 'polypeptide(L)'
;MLWHEIGHYLGADLTADGRDLDQALEDNASLLEEMKADLVSLTAARILRERGRITDAQLRAIYASGVRRVLQKNRPRREQPYQTMQLIQWNWFLDRGALRFEDGRLRIDYTRYPAAVESLLREVLALQRAGDRPRADAFIERWTQWRPDLHEIIATRMRESEQTRFTLVTYEALDGPAR
;
A
#
# COMPACT_ATOMS: atom_id res chain seq x y z
N MET A 1 9.74 -1.28 -0.94
CA MET A 1 9.70 -2.64 -0.35
C MET A 1 10.54 -3.50 -1.29
N LEU A 2 11.57 -4.24 -0.83
CA LEU A 2 12.46 -5.01 -1.73
C LEU A 2 11.69 -5.93 -2.70
N TRP A 3 10.50 -6.39 -2.29
CA TRP A 3 9.64 -7.30 -3.05
C TRP A 3 8.68 -6.62 -4.02
N HIS A 4 8.54 -5.28 -3.96
CA HIS A 4 7.69 -4.50 -4.89
C HIS A 4 8.18 -4.64 -6.33
N GLU A 5 9.49 -4.55 -6.52
CA GLU A 5 10.14 -4.71 -7.83
C GLU A 5 9.89 -6.10 -8.43
N ILE A 6 9.82 -7.14 -7.59
CA ILE A 6 9.46 -8.51 -8.02
C ILE A 6 7.98 -8.58 -8.45
N GLY A 7 7.11 -7.79 -7.82
CA GLY A 7 5.69 -7.73 -8.14
C GLY A 7 5.40 -7.18 -9.55
N HIS A 8 6.26 -6.33 -10.09
CA HIS A 8 6.11 -5.85 -11.48
C HIS A 8 6.28 -6.97 -12.51
N TYR A 9 7.11 -7.98 -12.22
CA TYR A 9 7.32 -9.12 -13.12
C TYR A 9 6.22 -10.19 -13.03
N LEU A 10 5.17 -9.96 -12.25
CA LEU A 10 4.14 -10.95 -11.93
C LEU A 10 2.75 -10.36 -12.15
N GLY A 11 2.06 -10.74 -13.23
CA GLY A 11 0.72 -10.23 -13.52
C GLY A 11 0.32 -10.42 -14.98
N ALA A 12 -0.78 -9.77 -15.36
CA ALA A 12 -1.15 -9.64 -16.77
C ALA A 12 -0.38 -8.47 -17.39
N ASP A 13 0.21 -8.69 -18.56
CA ASP A 13 0.82 -7.62 -19.37
C ASP A 13 -0.18 -7.08 -20.40
N LEU A 14 -1.22 -7.87 -20.70
CA LEU A 14 -2.26 -7.57 -21.68
C LEU A 14 -3.66 -7.78 -21.09
N THR A 15 -4.56 -6.88 -21.48
CA THR A 15 -5.78 -7.21 -22.22
C THR A 15 -6.29 -8.65 -22.28
N ALA A 16 -7.49 -9.01 -21.81
CA ALA A 16 -8.14 -10.25 -22.26
C ALA A 16 -8.37 -10.28 -23.78
N ASP A 17 -8.63 -9.12 -24.37
CA ASP A 17 -8.75 -8.90 -25.82
C ASP A 17 -7.43 -8.49 -26.49
N GLY A 18 -6.30 -8.58 -25.78
CA GLY A 18 -4.95 -8.43 -26.33
C GLY A 18 -4.43 -7.00 -26.47
N ARG A 19 -5.08 -5.99 -25.89
CA ARG A 19 -4.56 -4.61 -25.84
C ARG A 19 -3.51 -4.44 -24.75
N ASP A 20 -2.57 -3.52 -24.97
CA ASP A 20 -1.66 -3.05 -23.92
C ASP A 20 -2.45 -2.37 -22.80
N LEU A 21 -2.04 -2.59 -21.55
CA LEU A 21 -2.73 -2.01 -20.38
C LEU A 21 -2.71 -0.48 -20.39
N ASP A 22 -1.59 0.13 -20.81
CA ASP A 22 -1.46 1.58 -20.90
C ASP A 22 -2.45 2.18 -21.91
N GLN A 23 -2.67 1.48 -23.04
CA GLN A 23 -3.67 1.91 -24.02
C GLN A 23 -5.09 1.73 -23.51
N ALA A 24 -5.37 0.62 -22.81
CA ALA A 24 -6.72 0.27 -22.39
C ALA A 24 -7.21 1.07 -21.16
N LEU A 25 -6.31 1.37 -20.23
CA LEU A 25 -6.62 1.98 -18.93
C LEU A 25 -6.13 3.42 -18.80
N GLU A 26 -5.29 3.88 -19.73
CA GLU A 26 -4.73 5.23 -19.78
C GLU A 26 -4.14 5.64 -18.41
N ASP A 27 -4.56 6.78 -17.85
CA ASP A 27 -4.03 7.33 -16.59
C ASP A 27 -4.17 6.38 -15.39
N ASN A 28 -5.06 5.37 -15.47
CA ASN A 28 -5.26 4.39 -14.41
C ASN A 28 -4.25 3.23 -14.47
N ALA A 29 -3.55 3.02 -15.59
CA ALA A 29 -2.65 1.90 -15.79
C ALA A 29 -1.53 1.87 -14.74
N SER A 30 -0.80 2.99 -14.59
CA SER A 30 0.29 3.11 -13.62
C SER A 30 -0.18 2.88 -12.18
N LEU A 31 -1.33 3.45 -11.80
CA LEU A 31 -1.90 3.25 -10.47
C LEU A 31 -2.20 1.77 -10.19
N LEU A 32 -2.84 1.09 -11.13
CA LEU A 32 -3.21 -0.33 -10.99
C LEU A 32 -1.98 -1.24 -10.99
N GLU A 33 -0.96 -0.91 -11.78
CA GLU A 33 0.29 -1.65 -11.84
C GLU A 33 1.08 -1.57 -10.53
N GLU A 34 1.22 -0.37 -9.98
CA GLU A 34 1.85 -0.17 -8.66
C GLU A 34 1.09 -0.91 -7.56
N MET A 35 -0.24 -0.89 -7.59
CA MET A 35 -1.07 -1.58 -6.62
C MET A 35 -0.96 -3.11 -6.75
N LYS A 36 -0.91 -3.62 -7.98
CA LYS A 36 -0.64 -5.04 -8.25
C LYS A 36 0.69 -5.45 -7.64
N ALA A 37 1.75 -4.70 -7.91
CA ALA A 37 3.10 -5.02 -7.43
C ALA A 37 3.18 -5.11 -5.90
N ASP A 38 2.53 -4.18 -5.19
CA ASP A 38 2.40 -4.22 -3.73
C ASP A 38 1.71 -5.48 -3.21
N LEU A 39 0.57 -5.81 -3.80
CA LEU A 39 -0.29 -6.88 -3.32
C LEU A 39 0.27 -8.26 -3.66
N VAL A 40 0.93 -8.38 -4.82
CA VAL A 40 1.69 -9.58 -5.18
C VAL A 40 2.82 -9.81 -4.18
N SER A 41 3.57 -8.76 -3.83
CA SER A 41 4.64 -8.83 -2.82
C SER A 41 4.13 -9.33 -1.45
N LEU A 42 2.99 -8.82 -0.98
CA LEU A 42 2.35 -9.27 0.27
C LEU A 42 1.83 -10.72 0.17
N THR A 43 1.31 -11.12 -0.98
CA THR A 43 0.87 -12.49 -1.25
C THR A 43 2.06 -13.46 -1.31
N ALA A 44 3.16 -13.07 -1.93
CA ALA A 44 4.40 -13.86 -1.99
C ALA A 44 4.98 -14.11 -0.59
N ALA A 45 4.93 -13.11 0.31
CA ALA A 45 5.36 -13.29 1.69
C ALA A 45 4.56 -14.40 2.41
N ARG A 46 3.24 -14.46 2.20
CA ARG A 46 2.39 -15.55 2.71
C ARG A 46 2.85 -16.91 2.19
N ILE A 47 3.06 -17.02 0.88
CA ILE A 47 3.49 -18.27 0.22
C ILE A 47 4.87 -18.71 0.75
N LEU A 48 5.80 -17.78 0.95
CA LEU A 48 7.12 -18.07 1.52
C LEU A 48 6.99 -18.63 2.95
N ARG A 49 6.08 -18.09 3.76
CA ARG A 49 5.78 -18.63 5.09
C ARG A 49 5.20 -20.04 4.99
N GLU A 50 4.22 -20.26 4.11
CA GLU A 50 3.59 -21.59 3.91
C GLU A 50 4.61 -22.65 3.46
N ARG A 51 5.65 -22.23 2.72
CA ARG A 51 6.78 -23.08 2.31
C ARG A 51 7.90 -23.18 3.35
N GLY A 52 7.71 -22.64 4.56
CA GLY A 52 8.70 -22.67 5.63
C GLY A 52 9.97 -21.84 5.38
N ARG A 53 9.93 -20.86 4.47
CA ARG A 53 11.09 -20.02 4.11
C ARG A 53 11.25 -18.78 4.98
N ILE A 54 10.18 -18.35 5.63
CA ILE A 54 10.17 -17.27 6.62
C ILE A 54 9.35 -17.68 7.84
N THR A 55 9.65 -17.09 8.99
CA THR A 55 8.92 -17.32 10.25
C THR A 55 7.64 -16.50 10.32
N ASP A 56 6.73 -16.87 11.22
CA ASP A 56 5.51 -16.09 11.50
C ASP A 56 5.84 -14.65 11.97
N ALA A 57 6.93 -14.47 12.72
CA ALA A 57 7.39 -13.14 13.14
C ALA A 57 7.86 -12.28 11.96
N GLN A 58 8.58 -12.88 11.00
CA GLN A 58 8.99 -12.19 9.77
C GLN A 58 7.78 -11.82 8.91
N LEU A 59 6.81 -12.73 8.74
CA LEU A 59 5.57 -12.45 8.02
C LEU A 59 4.80 -11.29 8.68
N ARG A 60 4.66 -11.32 10.01
CA ARG A 60 4.00 -10.26 10.78
C ARG A 60 4.69 -8.90 10.59
N ALA A 61 6.02 -8.88 10.57
CA ALA A 61 6.80 -7.66 10.32
C ALA A 61 6.61 -7.14 8.89
N ILE A 62 6.57 -8.02 7.88
CA ILE A 62 6.28 -7.67 6.49
C ILE A 62 4.88 -7.04 6.39
N TYR A 63 3.87 -7.64 6.99
CA TYR A 63 2.51 -7.09 7.00
C TYR A 63 2.43 -5.76 7.74
N ALA A 64 3.10 -5.61 8.89
CA ALA A 64 3.18 -4.32 9.57
C ALA A 64 3.83 -3.24 8.70
N SER A 65 4.88 -3.58 7.95
CA SER A 65 5.51 -2.67 6.99
C SER A 65 4.60 -2.32 5.83
N GLY A 66 3.82 -3.29 5.32
CA GLY A 66 2.79 -3.06 4.30
C GLY A 66 1.74 -2.06 4.78
N VAL A 67 1.21 -2.27 5.99
CA VAL A 67 0.28 -1.32 6.62
C VAL A 67 0.92 0.07 6.77
N ARG A 68 2.15 0.16 7.27
CA ARG A 68 2.84 1.45 7.41
C ARG A 68 2.96 2.19 6.07
N ARG A 69 3.17 1.48 4.97
CA ARG A 69 3.32 2.06 3.63
C ARG A 69 2.01 2.64 3.10
N VAL A 70 0.85 2.08 3.46
CA VAL A 70 -0.46 2.61 3.01
C VAL A 70 -0.95 3.81 3.82
N LEU A 71 -0.40 4.05 5.01
CA LEU A 71 -0.80 5.19 5.84
C LEU A 71 -0.28 6.50 5.24
N GLN A 72 -1.15 7.49 5.23
CA GLN A 72 -0.88 8.78 4.61
C GLN A 72 -1.00 9.93 5.59
N LYS A 73 -0.16 10.94 5.36
CA LYS A 73 -0.11 12.16 6.18
C LYS A 73 -0.97 13.28 5.64
N ASN A 74 -1.49 13.17 4.43
CA ASN A 74 -2.33 14.19 3.80
C ASN A 74 -3.31 13.49 2.86
N ARG A 75 -4.43 14.13 2.58
CA ARG A 75 -5.36 13.67 1.54
C ARG A 75 -4.64 13.67 0.17
N PRO A 76 -4.63 12.53 -0.56
CA PRO A 76 -4.11 12.48 -1.92
C PRO A 76 -4.81 13.45 -2.84
N ARG A 77 -4.07 13.95 -3.84
CA ARG A 77 -4.68 14.51 -5.06
C ARG A 77 -4.84 13.39 -6.08
N ARG A 78 -5.87 13.46 -6.93
CA ARG A 78 -6.21 12.37 -7.88
C ARG A 78 -5.09 12.12 -8.89
N GLU A 79 -4.32 13.15 -9.22
CA GLU A 79 -3.19 13.09 -10.16
C GLU A 79 -1.92 12.48 -9.54
N GLN A 80 -2.01 11.93 -8.32
CA GLN A 80 -0.92 11.28 -7.60
C GLN A 80 -1.19 9.77 -7.52
N PRO A 81 -0.77 8.97 -8.52
CA PRO A 81 -1.12 7.55 -8.62
C PRO A 81 -0.73 6.74 -7.38
N TYR A 82 0.48 7.01 -6.88
CA TYR A 82 1.05 6.29 -5.74
C TYR A 82 0.27 6.54 -4.44
N GLN A 83 -0.03 7.80 -4.12
CA GLN A 83 -0.84 8.17 -2.96
C GLN A 83 -2.29 7.70 -3.12
N THR A 84 -2.82 7.73 -4.34
CA THR A 84 -4.18 7.26 -4.63
C THR A 84 -4.30 5.75 -4.40
N MET A 85 -3.36 4.94 -4.89
CA MET A 85 -3.39 3.49 -4.64
C MET A 85 -3.23 3.13 -3.16
N GLN A 86 -2.46 3.90 -2.40
CA GLN A 86 -2.31 3.70 -0.96
C GLN A 86 -3.63 3.95 -0.22
N LEU A 87 -4.39 4.97 -0.63
CA LEU A 87 -5.69 5.27 -0.02
C LEU A 87 -6.70 4.16 -0.34
N ILE A 88 -6.67 3.62 -1.56
CA ILE A 88 -7.48 2.47 -1.96
C ILE A 88 -7.15 1.26 -1.08
N GLN A 89 -5.88 0.91 -0.94
CA GLN A 89 -5.46 -0.21 -0.08
C GLN A 89 -5.88 0.02 1.38
N TRP A 90 -5.71 1.22 1.92
CA TRP A 90 -6.12 1.56 3.28
C TRP A 90 -7.62 1.38 3.48
N ASN A 91 -8.43 1.98 2.62
CA ASN A 91 -9.90 1.86 2.67
C ASN A 91 -10.36 0.42 2.49
N TRP A 92 -9.75 -0.33 1.58
CA TRP A 92 -10.07 -1.73 1.37
C TRP A 92 -9.76 -2.57 2.62
N PHE A 93 -8.61 -2.37 3.24
CA PHE A 93 -8.25 -3.10 4.46
C PHE A 93 -9.16 -2.74 5.64
N LEU A 94 -9.63 -1.50 5.73
CA LEU A 94 -10.66 -1.09 6.70
C LEU A 94 -11.98 -1.81 6.45
N ASP A 95 -12.47 -1.81 5.20
CA ASP A 95 -13.72 -2.46 4.80
C ASP A 95 -13.71 -3.97 5.07
N ARG A 96 -12.59 -4.65 4.81
CA ARG A 96 -12.43 -6.09 5.10
C ARG A 96 -12.15 -6.40 6.57
N GLY A 97 -12.04 -5.37 7.42
CA GLY A 97 -11.75 -5.51 8.84
C GLY A 97 -10.33 -5.99 9.17
N ALA A 98 -9.43 -5.95 8.17
CA ALA A 98 -8.00 -6.21 8.35
C ALA A 98 -7.30 -5.05 9.06
N LEU A 99 -7.83 -3.84 8.88
CA LEU A 99 -7.54 -2.67 9.71
C LEU A 99 -8.80 -2.26 10.46
N ARG A 100 -8.64 -1.82 11.70
CA ARG A 100 -9.73 -1.25 12.51
C ARG A 100 -9.26 0.00 13.20
N PHE A 101 -10.12 1.01 13.25
CA PHE A 101 -9.86 2.24 13.96
C PHE A 101 -10.78 2.33 15.17
N GLU A 102 -10.19 2.24 16.36
CA GLU A 102 -10.90 2.16 17.63
C GLU A 102 -10.08 2.90 18.69
N ASP A 103 -10.73 3.67 19.57
CA ASP A 103 -10.07 4.46 20.63
C ASP A 103 -8.98 5.40 20.07
N GLY A 104 -9.21 5.89 18.85
CA GLY A 104 -8.24 6.70 18.11
C GLY A 104 -7.00 5.94 17.63
N ARG A 105 -6.91 4.62 17.79
CA ARG A 105 -5.74 3.83 17.37
C ARG A 105 -6.11 2.93 16.20
N LEU A 106 -5.17 2.78 15.27
CA LEU A 106 -5.28 1.78 14.20
C LEU A 106 -4.75 0.43 14.72
N ARG A 107 -5.57 -0.61 14.60
CA ARG A 107 -5.22 -1.99 14.93
C ARG A 107 -5.20 -2.84 13.66
N ILE A 108 -4.25 -3.79 13.60
CA ILE A 108 -4.12 -4.75 12.49
C ILE A 108 -4.69 -6.09 12.96
N ASP A 109 -5.67 -6.62 12.22
CA ASP A 109 -6.15 -7.98 12.37
C ASP A 109 -5.37 -8.90 11.42
N TYR A 110 -4.30 -9.49 11.92
CA TYR A 110 -3.41 -10.36 11.15
C TYR A 110 -4.08 -11.63 10.63
N THR A 111 -5.22 -12.02 11.19
CA THR A 111 -5.97 -13.19 10.70
C THR A 111 -6.76 -12.86 9.43
N ARG A 112 -7.18 -11.60 9.28
CA ARG A 112 -7.95 -11.09 8.13
C ARG A 112 -7.09 -10.47 7.05
N TYR A 113 -5.90 -10.00 7.40
CA TYR A 113 -4.99 -9.30 6.49
C TYR A 113 -4.68 -10.08 5.20
N PRO A 114 -4.34 -11.38 5.23
CA PRO A 114 -4.07 -12.14 4.01
C PRO A 114 -5.25 -12.17 3.04
N ALA A 115 -6.46 -12.43 3.56
CA ALA A 115 -7.67 -12.50 2.75
C ALA A 115 -8.03 -11.13 2.14
N ALA A 116 -7.80 -10.03 2.88
CA ALA A 116 -8.02 -8.69 2.37
C ALA A 116 -7.06 -8.36 1.23
N VAL A 117 -5.76 -8.67 1.37
CA VAL A 117 -4.75 -8.53 0.31
C VAL A 117 -5.13 -9.33 -0.93
N GLU A 118 -5.44 -10.62 -0.77
CA GLU A 118 -5.80 -11.50 -1.89
C GLU A 118 -7.07 -11.04 -2.61
N SER A 119 -8.06 -10.55 -1.86
CA SER A 119 -9.30 -10.03 -2.45
C SER A 119 -9.07 -8.76 -3.27
N LEU A 120 -8.18 -7.87 -2.82
CA LEU A 120 -7.85 -6.65 -3.57
C LEU A 120 -7.02 -6.99 -4.80
N LEU A 121 -6.04 -7.89 -4.67
CA LEU A 121 -5.24 -8.35 -5.80
C LEU A 121 -6.12 -8.94 -6.90
N ARG A 122 -7.11 -9.75 -6.53
CA ARG A 122 -8.07 -10.32 -7.48
C ARG A 122 -8.85 -9.23 -8.22
N GLU A 123 -9.31 -8.19 -7.53
CA GLU A 123 -10.04 -7.08 -8.17
C GLU A 123 -9.13 -6.31 -9.12
N VAL A 124 -7.90 -5.97 -8.70
CA VAL A 124 -6.91 -5.28 -9.54
C VAL A 124 -6.61 -6.08 -10.81
N LEU A 125 -6.34 -7.39 -10.68
CA LEU A 125 -6.10 -8.26 -11.84
C LEU A 125 -7.33 -8.37 -12.74
N ALA A 126 -8.55 -8.36 -12.17
CA ALA A 126 -9.78 -8.38 -12.96
C ALA A 126 -9.97 -7.08 -13.75
N LEU A 127 -9.65 -5.92 -13.16
CA LEU A 127 -9.67 -4.62 -13.85
C LEU A 127 -8.64 -4.57 -14.98
N GLN A 128 -7.39 -4.97 -14.71
CA GLN A 128 -6.33 -5.06 -15.72
C GLN A 128 -6.72 -5.97 -16.88
N ARG A 129 -7.18 -7.18 -16.56
CA ARG A 129 -7.60 -8.14 -17.59
C ARG A 129 -8.80 -7.66 -18.41
N ALA A 130 -9.74 -6.93 -17.81
CA ALA A 130 -10.88 -6.38 -18.53
C ALA A 130 -10.50 -5.22 -19.46
N GLY A 131 -9.51 -4.40 -19.08
CA GLY A 131 -9.16 -3.19 -19.84
C GLY A 131 -10.34 -2.22 -20.00
N ASP A 132 -11.24 -2.20 -19.01
CA ASP A 132 -12.44 -1.38 -18.96
C ASP A 132 -12.16 -0.14 -18.11
N ARG A 133 -11.81 0.96 -18.78
CA ARG A 133 -11.47 2.22 -18.13
C ARG A 133 -12.62 2.78 -17.28
N PRO A 134 -13.88 2.88 -17.77
CA PRO A 134 -15.00 3.31 -16.93
C PRO A 134 -15.17 2.51 -15.65
N ARG A 135 -14.99 1.18 -15.70
CA ARG A 135 -15.03 0.33 -14.51
C ARG A 135 -13.85 0.63 -13.55
N ALA A 136 -12.65 0.84 -14.09
CA ALA A 136 -11.50 1.23 -13.28
C ALA A 136 -11.70 2.59 -12.60
N ASP A 137 -12.26 3.58 -13.31
CA ASP A 137 -12.58 4.90 -12.75
C ASP A 137 -13.58 4.79 -11.60
N ALA A 138 -14.67 4.04 -11.78
CA ALA A 138 -15.67 3.82 -10.75
C ALA A 138 -15.07 3.11 -9.51
N PHE A 139 -14.17 2.15 -9.72
CA PHE A 139 -13.43 1.51 -8.64
C PHE A 139 -12.56 2.51 -7.87
N ILE A 140 -11.76 3.31 -8.57
CA ILE A 140 -10.86 4.30 -7.96
C ILE A 140 -11.68 5.34 -7.19
N GLU A 141 -12.74 5.89 -7.78
CA GLU A 141 -13.60 6.88 -7.13
C GLU A 141 -14.24 6.33 -5.84
N ARG A 142 -14.73 5.09 -5.88
CA ARG A 142 -15.33 4.44 -4.71
C ARG A 142 -14.34 4.31 -3.56
N TRP A 143 -13.09 3.94 -3.85
CA TRP A 143 -12.11 3.57 -2.83
C TRP A 143 -11.15 4.70 -2.44
N THR A 144 -11.33 5.90 -3.00
CA THR A 144 -10.51 7.09 -2.68
C THR A 144 -11.20 8.10 -1.75
N GLN A 145 -12.25 7.66 -1.06
CA GLN A 145 -12.94 8.49 -0.08
C GLN A 145 -12.03 8.80 1.11
N TRP A 146 -11.78 10.09 1.36
CA TRP A 146 -11.05 10.55 2.54
C TRP A 146 -12.02 10.83 3.68
N ARG A 147 -11.79 10.18 4.81
CA ARG A 147 -12.62 10.24 6.02
C ARG A 147 -11.97 11.13 7.08
N PRO A 148 -12.53 12.33 7.38
CA PRO A 148 -12.00 13.21 8.41
C PRO A 148 -11.98 12.56 9.81
N ASP A 149 -12.95 11.70 10.10
CA ASP A 149 -13.10 10.97 11.35
C ASP A 149 -12.08 9.83 11.55
N LEU A 150 -11.27 9.51 10.54
CA LEU A 150 -10.29 8.42 10.60
C LEU A 150 -8.94 8.81 9.99
N HIS A 151 -8.93 9.12 8.68
CA HIS A 151 -7.70 9.40 7.96
C HIS A 151 -7.04 10.67 8.47
N GLU A 152 -7.81 11.74 8.69
CA GLU A 152 -7.26 13.02 9.17
C GLU A 152 -6.70 12.91 10.60
N ILE A 153 -7.35 12.13 11.47
CA ILE A 153 -6.86 11.89 12.83
C ILE A 153 -5.51 11.16 12.79
N ILE A 154 -5.39 10.10 11.97
CA ILE A 154 -4.15 9.34 11.83
C ILE A 154 -3.07 10.21 11.18
N ALA A 155 -3.40 10.93 10.12
CA ALA A 155 -2.51 11.85 9.44
C ALA A 155 -1.94 12.92 10.38
N THR A 156 -2.81 13.54 11.20
CA THR A 156 -2.41 14.54 12.20
C THR A 156 -1.40 13.98 13.18
N ARG A 157 -1.70 12.81 13.77
CA ARG A 157 -0.78 12.15 14.71
C ARG A 157 0.55 11.77 14.09
N MET A 158 0.55 11.33 12.83
CA MET A 158 1.79 11.04 12.12
C MET A 158 2.64 12.32 11.99
N ARG A 159 2.03 13.46 11.60
CA ARG A 159 2.73 14.75 11.51
C ARG A 159 3.27 15.22 12.87
N GLU A 160 2.49 15.08 13.94
CA GLU A 160 2.92 15.43 15.31
C GLU A 160 4.10 14.56 15.78
N SER A 161 4.06 13.26 15.50
CA SER A 161 5.11 12.31 15.93
C SER A 161 6.49 12.58 15.29
N GLU A 162 6.52 13.23 14.14
CA GLU A 162 7.74 13.54 13.41
C GLU A 162 8.43 14.81 13.91
N GLN A 163 7.67 15.75 14.45
CA GLN A 163 8.23 16.96 15.05
C GLN A 163 9.02 16.66 16.34
N THR A 164 8.79 15.50 16.98
CA THR A 164 9.41 15.13 18.26
C THR A 164 10.75 14.39 18.14
N ARG A 165 11.37 14.25 16.95
CA ARG A 165 12.67 13.57 16.81
C ARG A 165 13.66 14.30 15.91
N PHE A 166 14.36 15.26 16.48
CA PHE A 166 15.72 15.60 16.07
C PHE A 166 16.68 15.10 17.15
N THR A 167 17.39 14.01 16.91
CA THR A 167 18.65 13.75 17.61
C THR A 167 19.75 14.20 16.67
N LEU A 168 20.26 15.41 16.90
CA LEU A 168 21.52 15.83 16.29
C LEU A 168 22.62 14.98 16.94
N VAL A 169 23.10 13.96 16.22
CA VAL A 169 24.34 13.27 16.58
C VAL A 169 25.46 14.12 16.00
N THR A 170 26.02 15.02 16.81
CA THR A 170 27.28 15.68 16.50
C THR A 170 28.40 14.66 16.67
N TYR A 171 29.09 14.30 15.59
CA TYR A 171 30.33 13.53 15.67
C TYR A 171 31.44 14.46 16.16
N GLU A 172 31.80 14.34 17.44
CA GLU A 172 32.96 15.00 18.07
C GLU A 172 34.29 14.35 17.62
N ALA A 173 34.43 14.05 16.33
CA ALA A 173 35.60 13.39 15.76
C ALA A 173 36.22 14.15 14.57
N LEU A 174 35.76 15.38 14.29
CA LEU A 174 36.31 16.19 13.20
C LEU A 174 36.83 17.58 13.60
N ASP A 175 36.68 18.00 14.85
CA ASP A 175 37.40 19.17 15.35
C ASP A 175 38.66 18.69 16.08
N GLY A 176 39.77 18.66 15.35
CA GLY A 176 41.10 18.49 15.94
C GLY A 176 41.40 19.59 16.97
N PRO A 177 42.35 19.37 17.89
CA PRO A 177 42.62 20.34 18.95
C PRO A 177 43.01 21.69 18.35
N ALA A 178 42.23 22.72 18.68
CA ALA A 178 42.54 24.10 18.37
C ALA A 178 43.95 24.43 18.90
N ARG A 179 44.82 24.90 18.01
CA ARG A 179 46.07 25.60 18.35
C ARG A 179 45.88 27.08 18.05
#